data_AF-A0A8W8ILQ9-F1
#
_entry.id   AF-A0A8W8ILQ9-F1
#
_cell.length_a   1.000
_cell.length_b   1.000
_cell.length_c   1.000
_cell.angle_alpha   90.00
_cell.angle_beta   90.00
_cell.angle_gamma   90.00
#
_symmetry.space_group_name_H-M   'P 1'
#
loop_
_entity.id
_entity.type
_entity.pdbx_description
1 polymer ?
#
loop_
_entity_poly.entity_id
_entity_poly.type
_entity_poly.pdbx_seq_one_letter_code
_entity_poly.pdbx_strand_id
1 'polypeptide(L)'
;MAREGILLGYGNPLLDISVTGTQEFLDKYGLERDNAILAEDKHKPMYKDMVDTFGDKVEYVPGGATLNAIKVAQWLSGVPNATTFFGCINKDEFGKIMENKAREAGVNTKFQYTDKEPTGTCAVIVTEKYRYALIVTEK
;
A
#
# COMPACT_ATOMS: atom_id res chain seq x y z
N MET A 1 19.70 24.31 1.88
CA MET A 1 19.14 23.62 0.69
C MET A 1 18.94 22.15 1.03
N ALA A 2 17.94 21.51 0.43
CA ALA A 2 17.76 20.07 0.55
C ALA A 2 18.95 19.33 -0.11
N ARG A 3 19.29 18.16 0.41
CA ARG A 3 20.36 17.28 -0.10
C ARG A 3 19.89 15.83 -0.08
N GLU A 4 20.59 14.95 -0.79
CA GLU A 4 20.35 13.51 -0.74
C GLU A 4 20.32 13.00 0.71
N GLY A 5 19.33 12.16 1.02
CA GLY A 5 19.17 11.52 2.33
C GLY A 5 18.87 12.49 3.48
N ILE A 6 18.41 13.72 3.23
CA ILE A 6 18.11 14.69 4.28
C ILE A 6 16.91 14.29 5.16
N LEU A 7 15.97 13.52 4.61
CA LEU A 7 14.78 13.04 5.33
C LEU A 7 14.71 11.53 5.32
N LEU A 8 14.63 10.90 6.50
CA LEU A 8 14.44 9.47 6.66
C LEU A 8 13.03 9.19 7.18
N GLY A 9 12.29 8.32 6.49
CA GLY A 9 11.05 7.72 6.97
C GLY A 9 11.22 6.25 7.29
N TYR A 10 10.56 5.79 8.34
CA TYR A 10 10.47 4.37 8.70
C TYR A 10 9.01 4.01 8.95
N GLY A 11 8.57 2.89 8.38
CA GLY A 11 7.21 2.41 8.60
C GLY A 11 6.91 1.13 7.84
N ASN A 12 5.62 0.79 7.78
CA ASN A 12 5.13 -0.39 7.09
C ASN A 12 4.92 -0.07 5.60
N PRO A 13 5.73 -0.62 4.68
CA PRO A 13 5.42 -0.59 3.26
C PRO A 13 4.27 -1.57 3.01
N LEU A 14 3.16 -1.05 2.47
CA LEU A 14 1.99 -1.86 2.12
C LEU A 14 1.69 -1.67 0.64
N LEU A 15 1.38 -2.73 -0.07
CA LEU A 15 0.86 -2.61 -1.43
C LEU A 15 -0.65 -2.39 -1.38
N ASP A 16 -1.10 -1.21 -1.79
CA ASP A 16 -2.52 -0.89 -1.89
C ASP A 16 -3.10 -1.61 -3.12
N ILE A 17 -4.10 -2.46 -2.89
CA ILE A 17 -4.90 -3.18 -3.88
C ILE A 17 -6.23 -2.43 -3.94
N SER A 18 -6.38 -1.57 -4.93
CA SER A 18 -7.48 -0.60 -5.02
C SER A 18 -8.49 -1.01 -6.08
N VAL A 19 -9.77 -0.82 -5.77
CA VAL A 19 -10.85 -1.07 -6.73
C VAL A 19 -12.07 -0.18 -6.46
N THR A 20 -12.80 0.15 -7.52
CA THR A 20 -14.18 0.65 -7.38
C THR A 20 -15.11 -0.55 -7.16
N GLY A 21 -15.50 -0.77 -5.91
CA GLY A 21 -16.35 -1.88 -5.48
C GLY A 21 -17.81 -1.50 -5.31
N THR A 22 -18.59 -2.40 -4.70
CA THR A 22 -20.03 -2.21 -4.44
C THR A 22 -20.35 -2.34 -2.96
N GLN A 23 -21.54 -1.90 -2.54
CA GLN A 23 -21.96 -2.04 -1.14
C GLN A 23 -22.08 -3.51 -0.74
N GLU A 24 -22.55 -4.36 -1.65
CA GLU A 24 -22.70 -5.80 -1.42
C GLU A 24 -21.35 -6.46 -1.11
N PHE A 25 -20.27 -5.96 -1.72
CA PHE A 25 -18.92 -6.46 -1.44
C PHE A 25 -18.45 -6.05 -0.04
N LEU A 26 -18.74 -4.82 0.40
CA LEU A 26 -18.46 -4.38 1.77
C LEU A 26 -19.24 -5.22 2.80
N ASP A 27 -20.54 -5.40 2.57
CA ASP A 27 -21.41 -6.16 3.46
C ASP A 27 -20.96 -7.63 3.58
N LYS A 28 -20.53 -8.24 2.47
CA LYS A 28 -19.99 -9.62 2.44
C LYS A 28 -18.86 -9.84 3.44
N TYR A 29 -18.01 -8.83 3.63
CA TYR A 29 -16.86 -8.90 4.55
C TYR A 29 -17.08 -8.14 5.86
N GLY A 30 -18.28 -7.60 6.09
CA GLY A 30 -18.63 -6.85 7.29
C GLY A 30 -17.84 -5.55 7.44
N LEU A 31 -17.63 -4.84 6.32
CA LEU A 31 -16.85 -3.61 6.28
C LEU A 31 -17.74 -2.39 6.36
N GLU A 32 -17.42 -1.53 7.31
CA GLU A 32 -18.06 -0.24 7.44
C GLU A 32 -17.43 0.76 6.46
N ARG A 33 -18.27 1.65 5.93
CA ARG A 33 -17.81 2.77 5.10
C ARG A 33 -17.02 3.76 5.96
N ASP A 34 -16.04 4.40 5.33
CA ASP A 34 -15.18 5.44 5.90
C ASP A 34 -14.39 4.95 7.13
N ASN A 35 -14.03 3.67 7.13
CA ASN A 35 -13.32 3.00 8.22
C ASN A 35 -11.97 2.41 7.76
N ALA A 36 -11.04 2.27 8.70
CA ALA A 36 -9.74 1.65 8.51
C ALA A 36 -9.52 0.60 9.61
N ILE A 37 -9.46 -0.67 9.23
CA ILE A 37 -9.34 -1.78 10.17
C ILE A 37 -8.13 -2.65 9.85
N LEU A 38 -7.67 -3.42 10.84
CA LEU A 38 -6.74 -4.51 10.61
C LEU A 38 -7.50 -5.73 10.09
N ALA A 39 -6.87 -6.46 9.18
CA ALA A 39 -7.44 -7.71 8.67
C ALA A 39 -7.57 -8.74 9.80
N GLU A 40 -8.67 -9.49 9.73
CA GLU A 40 -8.97 -10.64 10.59
C GLU A 40 -8.99 -11.87 9.69
N ASP A 41 -9.09 -13.07 10.26
CA ASP A 41 -9.12 -14.31 9.45
C ASP A 41 -10.25 -14.33 8.41
N LYS A 42 -11.41 -13.71 8.71
CA LYS A 42 -12.53 -13.55 7.77
C LYS A 42 -12.20 -12.67 6.55
N HIS A 43 -11.20 -11.80 6.66
CA HIS A 43 -10.79 -10.89 5.58
C HIS A 43 -9.73 -11.51 4.66
N LYS A 44 -9.06 -12.59 5.06
CA LYS A 44 -7.99 -13.23 4.25
C LYS A 44 -8.43 -13.63 2.82
N PRO A 45 -9.62 -14.23 2.60
CA PRO A 45 -10.07 -14.58 1.26
C PRO A 45 -10.39 -13.38 0.37
N MET A 46 -10.64 -12.21 0.97
CA MET A 46 -11.12 -11.02 0.28
C MET A 46 -10.15 -10.54 -0.80
N TYR A 47 -8.84 -10.59 -0.56
CA TYR A 47 -7.85 -10.13 -1.54
C TYR A 47 -7.92 -10.89 -2.84
N LYS A 48 -8.09 -12.22 -2.77
CA LYS A 48 -8.28 -13.06 -3.94
C LYS A 48 -9.64 -12.78 -4.58
N ASP A 49 -10.69 -12.67 -3.77
CA ASP A 49 -12.05 -12.39 -4.24
C ASP A 49 -12.15 -11.02 -4.93
N MET A 50 -11.38 -10.01 -4.51
CA MET A 50 -11.27 -8.72 -5.20
C MET A 50 -10.69 -8.90 -6.61
N VAL A 51 -9.60 -9.65 -6.75
CA VAL A 51 -8.98 -9.93 -8.05
C VAL A 51 -9.92 -10.75 -8.94
N ASP A 52 -10.56 -11.78 -8.39
CA ASP A 52 -11.46 -12.65 -9.15
C ASP A 52 -12.75 -11.92 -9.56
N THR A 53 -13.28 -11.02 -8.71
CA THR A 53 -14.54 -10.30 -8.95
C THR A 53 -14.37 -9.09 -9.87
N PHE A 54 -13.30 -8.32 -9.67
CA PHE A 54 -13.11 -7.04 -10.37
C PHE A 54 -12.04 -7.08 -11.46
N GLY A 55 -11.22 -8.13 -11.51
CA GLY A 55 -10.32 -8.42 -12.62
C GLY A 55 -9.35 -7.29 -12.94
N ASP A 56 -9.43 -6.80 -14.18
CA ASP A 56 -8.59 -5.76 -14.76
C ASP A 56 -8.80 -4.37 -14.14
N LYS A 57 -9.83 -4.18 -13.32
CA LYS A 57 -10.11 -2.92 -12.60
C LYS A 57 -9.31 -2.78 -11.30
N VAL A 58 -8.59 -3.82 -10.89
CA VAL A 58 -7.77 -3.78 -9.69
C VAL A 58 -6.46 -3.06 -9.97
N GLU A 59 -6.20 -2.00 -9.21
CA GLU A 59 -4.96 -1.22 -9.29
C GLU A 59 -4.02 -1.60 -8.14
N TYR A 60 -2.73 -1.74 -8.45
CA TYR A 60 -1.69 -2.01 -7.47
C TYR A 60 -0.81 -0.76 -7.30
N VAL A 61 -0.88 -0.14 -6.12
CA VAL A 61 -0.22 1.13 -5.83
C VAL A 61 0.68 0.99 -4.62
N PRO A 62 1.95 1.43 -4.66
CA PRO A 62 2.78 1.38 -3.47
C PRO A 62 2.23 2.34 -2.40
N GLY A 63 1.90 1.81 -1.24
CA GLY A 63 1.22 2.51 -0.16
C GLY A 63 1.92 2.38 1.18
N GLY A 64 1.12 2.55 2.23
CA GLY A 64 1.60 2.71 3.60
C GLY A 64 1.78 4.18 3.98
N ALA A 65 1.28 4.55 5.16
CA ALA A 65 1.16 5.95 5.59
C ALA A 65 2.49 6.73 5.50
N THR A 66 3.57 6.18 6.07
CA THR A 66 4.88 6.82 6.03
C THR A 66 5.44 6.89 4.62
N LEU A 67 5.30 5.83 3.81
CA LEU A 67 5.79 5.84 2.43
C LEU A 67 5.04 6.88 1.59
N ASN A 68 3.73 7.03 1.78
CA ASN A 68 2.94 8.06 1.12
C ASN A 68 3.44 9.48 1.46
N ALA A 69 3.69 9.78 2.73
CA ALA A 69 4.26 11.07 3.13
C ALA A 69 5.66 11.30 2.54
N ILE A 70 6.51 10.27 2.55
CA ILE A 70 7.87 10.33 2.02
C ILE A 70 7.90 10.56 0.50
N LYS A 71 7.00 9.93 -0.26
CA LYS A 71 6.84 10.18 -1.71
C LYS A 71 6.47 11.63 -2.00
N VAL A 72 5.52 12.19 -1.23
CA VAL A 72 5.10 13.60 -1.42
C VAL A 72 6.25 14.55 -1.06
N ALA A 73 6.95 14.31 0.04
CA ALA A 73 8.13 15.10 0.42
C ALA A 73 9.23 15.03 -0.65
N GLN A 74 9.47 13.85 -1.23
CA GLN A 74 10.42 13.65 -2.33
C GLN A 74 10.03 14.48 -3.55
N TRP A 75 8.76 14.41 -3.95
CA TRP A 75 8.23 15.19 -5.07
C TRP A 75 8.38 16.70 -4.85
N LEU A 76 7.97 17.20 -3.68
CA LEU A 76 8.08 18.63 -3.34
C LEU A 76 9.52 19.12 -3.25
N SER A 77 10.47 18.25 -2.86
CA SER A 77 11.87 18.65 -2.69
C SER A 77 12.56 18.99 -4.01
N GLY A 78 12.15 18.36 -5.12
CA GLY A 78 12.80 18.47 -6.43
C GLY A 78 14.25 17.97 -6.49
N VAL A 79 14.79 17.39 -5.41
CA VAL A 79 16.17 16.92 -5.31
C VAL A 79 16.19 15.40 -5.36
N PRO A 80 16.91 14.77 -6.31
CA PRO A 80 16.99 13.30 -6.39
C PRO A 80 17.41 12.67 -5.06
N ASN A 81 16.72 11.59 -4.66
CA ASN A 81 17.03 10.83 -3.44
C ASN A 81 17.06 11.67 -2.14
N ALA A 82 16.42 12.83 -2.11
CA ALA A 82 16.35 13.67 -0.90
C ALA A 82 15.75 12.92 0.29
N THR A 83 14.81 12.00 0.03
CA THR A 83 14.19 11.18 1.05
C THR A 83 14.69 9.73 0.99
N THR A 84 14.80 9.11 2.16
CA THR A 84 15.13 7.69 2.34
C THR A 84 13.97 7.01 3.05
N PHE A 85 13.63 5.79 2.65
CA PHE A 85 12.57 5.01 3.29
C PHE A 85 13.08 3.64 3.74
N PHE A 86 12.84 3.32 5.02
CA PHE A 86 13.08 2.02 5.61
C PHE A 86 11.75 1.30 5.87
N GLY A 87 11.73 0.00 5.58
CA GLY A 87 10.58 -0.87 5.81
C GLY A 87 10.95 -2.33 5.58
N CYS A 88 10.01 -3.25 5.77
CA CYS A 88 10.23 -4.67 5.51
C CYS A 88 9.25 -5.20 4.46
N ILE A 89 9.77 -5.92 3.46
CA ILE A 89 9.00 -6.58 2.39
C ILE A 89 9.50 -8.01 2.20
N ASN A 90 8.75 -8.84 1.47
CA ASN A 90 9.23 -10.12 0.98
C ASN A 90 9.87 -9.95 -0.41
N LYS A 91 10.60 -10.96 -0.90
CA LYS A 91 11.09 -11.06 -2.29
C LYS A 91 10.03 -11.64 -3.25
N ASP A 92 8.76 -11.42 -2.94
CA ASP A 92 7.63 -11.79 -3.79
C ASP A 92 7.36 -10.73 -4.88
N GLU A 93 6.35 -10.97 -5.71
CA GLU A 93 6.00 -10.03 -6.80
C GLU A 93 5.53 -8.67 -6.26
N PHE A 94 4.82 -8.66 -5.14
CA PHE A 94 4.36 -7.43 -4.49
C PHE A 94 5.50 -6.60 -3.93
N GLY A 95 6.49 -7.24 -3.31
CA GLY A 95 7.72 -6.60 -2.85
C GLY A 95 8.51 -5.98 -4.00
N LYS A 96 8.59 -6.68 -5.14
CA LYS A 96 9.21 -6.13 -6.37
C LYS A 96 8.45 -4.90 -6.90
N ILE A 97 7.11 -4.96 -6.96
CA ILE A 97 6.28 -3.81 -7.39
C ILE A 97 6.50 -2.63 -6.43
N MET A 98 6.45 -2.87 -5.12
CA MET A 98 6.70 -1.88 -4.08
C MET A 98 8.05 -1.19 -4.26
N GLU A 99 9.12 -1.97 -4.45
CA GLU A 99 10.46 -1.44 -4.61
C GLU A 99 10.62 -0.64 -5.90
N ASN A 100 10.17 -1.18 -7.03
CA ASN A 100 10.27 -0.50 -8.32
C ASN A 100 9.51 0.82 -8.32
N LYS A 101 8.25 0.82 -7.87
CA LYS A 101 7.40 2.02 -7.89
C LYS A 101 7.86 3.10 -6.91
N ALA A 102 8.37 2.70 -5.74
CA ALA A 102 8.94 3.67 -4.80
C ALA A 102 10.24 4.31 -5.33
N ARG A 103 11.08 3.53 -6.05
CA ARG A 103 12.27 4.06 -6.74
C ARG A 103 11.90 4.96 -7.92
N GLU A 104 10.87 4.61 -8.69
CA GLU A 104 10.32 5.46 -9.77
C GLU A 104 9.86 6.83 -9.22
N ALA A 105 9.35 6.87 -7.99
CA ALA A 105 9.00 8.12 -7.29
C ALA A 105 10.22 8.90 -6.75
N GLY A 106 11.44 8.44 -7.00
CA GLY A 106 12.70 9.09 -6.60
C GLY A 106 13.07 8.89 -5.13
N VAL A 107 12.39 7.99 -4.41
CA VAL A 107 12.67 7.69 -3.00
C VAL A 107 13.84 6.72 -2.91
N ASN A 108 14.82 7.01 -2.05
CA ASN A 108 15.91 6.09 -1.74
C ASN A 108 15.40 4.99 -0.79
N THR A 109 14.87 3.90 -1.35
CA THR A 109 14.36 2.78 -0.56
C THR A 109 15.49 1.87 -0.07
N LYS A 110 15.46 1.54 1.23
CA LYS A 110 16.26 0.50 1.87
C LYS A 110 15.34 -0.45 2.61
N PHE A 111 14.88 -1.47 1.90
CA PHE A 111 14.04 -2.49 2.49
C PHE A 111 14.86 -3.58 3.19
N GLN A 112 14.38 -4.02 4.33
CA GLN A 112 14.70 -5.33 4.88
C GLN A 112 13.88 -6.38 4.14
N TYR A 113 14.51 -7.46 3.72
CA TYR A 113 13.82 -8.60 3.13
C TYR A 113 13.54 -9.67 4.19
N THR A 114 12.33 -10.24 4.15
CA THR A 114 11.93 -11.39 4.95
C THR A 114 11.42 -12.50 4.03
N ASP A 115 11.55 -13.72 4.50
CA ASP A 115 11.09 -14.97 3.89
C ASP A 115 10.07 -15.69 4.78
N LYS A 116 9.69 -15.07 5.91
CA LYS A 116 8.70 -15.58 6.88
C LYS A 116 7.26 -15.28 6.48
N GLU A 117 7.00 -14.06 6.02
CA GLU A 117 5.67 -13.55 5.74
C GLU A 117 5.64 -12.87 4.37
N PRO A 118 4.51 -12.85 3.65
CA PRO A 118 4.37 -12.14 2.39
C PRO A 118 4.52 -10.62 2.57
N THR A 119 4.74 -9.89 1.48
CA THR A 119 4.68 -8.42 1.50
C THR A 119 3.29 -7.96 1.93
N GLY A 120 3.23 -7.05 2.90
CA GLY A 120 1.97 -6.52 3.43
C GLY A 120 1.15 -5.81 2.36
N THR A 121 -0.17 -5.92 2.47
CA THR A 121 -1.11 -5.32 1.52
C THR A 121 -2.13 -4.44 2.24
N CYS A 122 -2.83 -3.61 1.48
CA CYS A 122 -3.99 -2.88 1.97
C CYS A 122 -5.08 -2.96 0.91
N ALA A 123 -6.26 -3.44 1.27
CA ALA A 123 -7.40 -3.39 0.37
C ALA A 123 -8.04 -2.01 0.46
N VAL A 124 -8.17 -1.35 -0.69
CA VAL A 124 -8.83 -0.05 -0.82
C VAL A 124 -10.09 -0.25 -1.66
N ILE A 125 -11.25 -0.25 -1.01
CA ILE A 125 -12.52 -0.45 -1.71
C ILE A 125 -13.25 0.88 -1.75
N VAL A 126 -13.33 1.46 -2.94
CA VAL A 126 -14.02 2.73 -3.18
C VAL A 126 -15.46 2.45 -3.59
N THR A 127 -16.42 3.03 -2.87
CA THR A 127 -17.86 2.93 -3.17
C THR A 127 -18.44 4.33 -3.40
N GLU A 128 -19.17 4.50 -4.51
CA GLU A 128 -19.72 5.79 -4.95
C GLU A 128 -18.72 6.97 -4.81
N LYS A 129 -19.19 8.22 -4.78
CA LYS A 129 -18.37 9.37 -5.13
C LYS A 129 -17.20 9.65 -4.17
N TYR A 130 -17.22 9.24 -2.90
CA TYR A 130 -16.16 9.56 -1.92
C TYR A 130 -16.10 8.63 -0.68
N ARG A 131 -16.74 7.44 -0.67
CA ARG A 131 -16.73 6.58 0.53
C ARG A 131 -15.77 5.41 0.38
N TYR A 132 -14.83 5.26 1.30
CA TYR A 132 -13.79 4.23 1.23
C TYR A 132 -13.87 3.29 2.43
N ALA A 133 -13.67 1.99 2.22
CA ALA A 133 -13.30 1.08 3.28
C ALA A 133 -11.84 0.67 3.07
N LEU A 134 -11.02 0.84 4.11
CA LEU A 134 -9.62 0.46 4.13
C LEU A 134 -9.46 -0.74 5.05
N ILE A 135 -8.88 -1.81 4.53
CA ILE A 135 -8.38 -2.90 5.38
C ILE A 135 -6.88 -2.98 5.21
N VAL A 136 -6.17 -2.87 6.32
CA VAL A 136 -4.73 -3.09 6.39
C VAL A 136 -4.52 -4.54 6.81
N THR A 137 -3.96 -5.37 5.93
CA THR A 137 -3.43 -6.67 6.34
C THR A 137 -2.12 -6.41 7.07
N GLU A 138 -2.15 -6.47 8.40
CA GLU A 138 -0.94 -6.80 9.13
C GLU A 138 -0.76 -8.32 9.14
N LYS A 139 0.36 -8.73 8.55
CA LYS A 139 1.11 -9.99 8.75
C LYS A 139 0.26 -11.24 8.93
#